data_AF-A0A351FQR4-F1
#
_entry.id   AF-A0A351FQR4-F1
#
_cell.length_a   1.000
_cell.length_b   1.000
_cell.length_c   1.000
_cell.angle_alpha   90.00
_cell.angle_beta   90.00
_cell.angle_gamma   90.00
#
_symmetry.space_group_name_H-M   'P 1'
#
loop_
_entity.id
_entity.type
_entity.pdbx_description
1 polymer ?
#
loop_
_entity_poly.entity_id
_entity_poly.type
_entity_poly.pdbx_seq_one_letter_code
_entity_poly.pdbx_strand_id
1 'polypeptide(L)'
;IESADASLQADIENYDEILVCLLADTATAYVQYRVLQKQLEYARQNVEIQEGSLAIAEARQRAGGDSELDVTQAKTNLSNTRRLIPVFENRLRIANNALCTLQGIPPVDLSEQLGDGAIPVSPKTVAVGIPANLLRRRPDVLRAERLVAAQSARIGVAAADWFPAVTIAGSLGYAGNDLDRLFTQPAFTGFIQPQLNWPVLNYGRILNNVRVQDALFQQAAVTYQQTVLSANTEAENAINSFLKSQEALVEAEAAVAASKRSVELALIQYKNGATDFNRVFNLQLALVQDQNTLATSQGEIPSSLIALYKALGGGWQIRLGNQVSGGVVSEEVATPKPEDGEEPEAAKPEAAEPEPLILPPAPAE
;
A
#
# COMPACT_ATOMS: atom_id res chain seq x y z
N ILE A 1 6.29 -24.66 20.86
CA ILE A 1 4.97 -24.03 21.12
C ILE A 1 5.09 -22.55 20.85
N GLU A 2 5.94 -21.83 21.58
CA GLU A 2 6.22 -20.40 21.36
C GLU A 2 6.50 -20.01 19.89
N SER A 3 7.37 -20.74 19.17
CA SER A 3 7.61 -20.48 17.73
C SER A 3 6.35 -20.64 16.88
N ALA A 4 5.47 -21.58 17.20
CA ALA A 4 4.24 -21.83 16.46
C ALA A 4 3.20 -20.74 16.77
N ASP A 5 3.08 -20.31 18.03
CA ASP A 5 2.20 -19.23 18.44
C ASP A 5 2.60 -17.89 17.79
N ALA A 6 3.90 -17.58 17.77
CA ALA A 6 4.42 -16.40 17.09
C ALA A 6 4.20 -16.45 15.57
N SER A 7 4.30 -17.64 14.96
CA SER A 7 3.99 -17.82 13.53
C SER A 7 2.51 -17.63 13.24
N LEU A 8 1.62 -18.12 14.11
CA LEU A 8 0.18 -17.86 14.01
C LEU A 8 -0.15 -16.37 14.13
N GLN A 9 0.50 -15.66 15.07
CA GLN A 9 0.36 -14.20 15.18
C GLN A 9 0.83 -13.51 13.89
N ALA A 10 1.95 -13.93 13.29
CA ALA A 10 2.41 -13.39 12.03
C ALA A 10 1.40 -13.60 10.87
N ASP A 11 0.72 -14.74 10.82
CA ASP A 11 -0.33 -15.01 9.82
C ASP A 11 -1.56 -14.10 10.02
N ILE A 12 -1.93 -13.81 11.28
CA ILE A 12 -3.01 -12.88 11.61
C ILE A 12 -2.65 -11.46 11.14
N GLU A 13 -1.43 -11.00 11.37
CA GLU A 13 -0.95 -9.69 10.91
C GLU A 13 -0.84 -9.63 9.37
N ASN A 14 -0.46 -10.74 8.71
CA ASN A 14 -0.45 -10.83 7.25
C ASN A 14 -1.86 -10.65 6.65
N TYR A 15 -2.88 -11.21 7.28
CA TYR A 15 -4.26 -10.99 6.87
C TYR A 15 -4.66 -9.51 6.98
N ASP A 16 -4.23 -8.82 8.04
CA ASP A 16 -4.51 -7.39 8.23
C ASP A 16 -3.76 -6.52 7.22
N GLU A 17 -2.51 -6.87 6.90
CA GLU A 17 -1.72 -6.23 5.84
C GLU A 17 -2.44 -6.32 4.48
N ILE A 18 -2.98 -7.50 4.15
CA ILE A 18 -3.75 -7.72 2.91
C ILE A 18 -5.03 -6.88 2.89
N LEU A 19 -5.74 -6.76 4.02
CA LEU A 19 -6.94 -5.91 4.10
C LEU A 19 -6.61 -4.43 3.85
N VAL A 20 -5.55 -3.90 4.46
CA VAL A 20 -5.10 -2.51 4.21
C VAL A 20 -4.77 -2.33 2.74
N CYS A 21 -4.03 -3.26 2.13
CA CYS A 21 -3.70 -3.21 0.71
C CYS A 21 -4.95 -3.25 -0.18
N LEU A 22 -5.89 -4.16 0.10
CA LEU A 22 -7.13 -4.30 -0.67
C LEU A 22 -7.97 -3.01 -0.64
N LEU A 23 -8.13 -2.40 0.54
CA LEU A 23 -8.86 -1.14 0.69
C LEU A 23 -8.17 0.00 -0.07
N ALA A 24 -6.86 0.13 0.07
CA ALA A 24 -6.09 1.16 -0.61
C ALA A 24 -6.10 1.00 -2.13
N ASP A 25 -5.93 -0.23 -2.63
CA ASP A 25 -5.90 -0.54 -4.06
C ASP A 25 -7.30 -0.33 -4.67
N THR A 26 -8.37 -0.68 -3.96
CA THR A 26 -9.75 -0.42 -4.39
C THR A 26 -10.04 1.08 -4.48
N ALA A 27 -9.66 1.84 -3.45
CA ALA A 27 -9.83 3.29 -3.45
C ALA A 27 -9.02 3.96 -4.57
N THR A 28 -7.77 3.53 -4.78
CA THR A 28 -6.89 4.06 -5.83
C THR A 28 -7.44 3.75 -7.23
N ALA A 29 -7.89 2.52 -7.46
CA ALA A 29 -8.51 2.12 -8.73
C ALA A 29 -9.78 2.94 -9.02
N TYR A 30 -10.58 3.23 -7.99
CA TYR A 30 -11.77 4.06 -8.12
C TYR A 30 -11.44 5.53 -8.45
N VAL A 31 -10.44 6.12 -7.78
CA VAL A 31 -9.95 7.47 -8.11
C VAL A 31 -9.45 7.52 -9.56
N GLN A 32 -8.65 6.53 -9.97
CA GLN A 32 -8.14 6.44 -11.34
C GLN A 32 -9.28 6.35 -12.37
N TYR A 33 -10.35 5.60 -12.08
CA TYR A 33 -11.55 5.54 -12.91
C TYR A 33 -12.19 6.93 -13.08
N ARG A 34 -12.36 7.70 -11.98
CA ARG A 34 -12.93 9.05 -12.02
C ARG A 34 -12.04 10.06 -12.77
N VAL A 35 -10.72 9.97 -12.63
CA VAL A 35 -9.76 10.78 -13.40
C VAL A 35 -9.91 10.53 -14.89
N LEU A 36 -10.01 9.27 -15.30
CA LEU A 36 -10.20 8.89 -16.70
C LEU A 36 -11.54 9.35 -17.26
N GLN A 37 -12.62 9.30 -16.47
CA GLN A 37 -13.91 9.90 -16.86
C GLN A 37 -13.76 11.40 -17.12
N LYS A 38 -13.03 12.11 -16.25
CA LYS A 38 -12.79 13.55 -16.40
C LYS A 38 -11.93 13.89 -17.62
N GLN A 39 -10.90 13.10 -17.89
CA GLN A 39 -10.08 13.24 -19.11
C GLN A 39 -10.90 12.99 -20.38
N LEU A 40 -11.79 11.99 -20.38
CA LEU A 40 -12.70 11.72 -21.49
C LEU A 40 -13.69 12.87 -21.70
N GLU A 41 -14.24 13.44 -20.61
CA GLU A 41 -15.11 14.61 -20.65
C GLU A 41 -14.40 15.80 -21.31
N TYR A 42 -13.18 16.12 -20.87
CA TYR A 42 -12.37 17.19 -21.46
C TYR A 42 -12.02 16.92 -22.93
N ALA A 43 -11.67 15.69 -23.29
CA ALA A 43 -11.41 15.33 -24.69
C ALA A 43 -12.64 15.60 -25.57
N ARG A 44 -13.83 15.21 -25.12
CA ARG A 44 -15.10 15.46 -25.85
C ARG A 44 -15.41 16.95 -25.96
N GLN A 45 -15.24 17.73 -24.90
CA GLN A 45 -15.43 19.19 -24.92
C GLN A 45 -14.47 19.87 -25.90
N ASN A 46 -13.19 19.46 -25.94
CA ASN A 46 -12.23 20.03 -26.88
C ASN A 46 -12.53 19.63 -28.33
N VAL A 47 -13.06 18.44 -28.57
CA VAL A 47 -13.54 18.04 -29.92
C VAL A 47 -14.61 19.01 -30.40
N GLU A 48 -15.60 19.33 -29.57
CA GLU A 48 -16.67 20.29 -29.93
C GLU A 48 -16.10 21.70 -30.24
N ILE A 49 -15.18 22.20 -29.40
CA ILE A 49 -14.49 23.49 -29.63
C ILE A 49 -13.71 23.47 -30.96
N GLN A 50 -13.01 22.38 -31.24
CA GLN A 50 -12.18 22.23 -32.44
C GLN A 50 -13.01 22.01 -33.71
N GLU A 51 -14.18 21.38 -33.62
CA GLU A 51 -15.17 21.31 -34.71
C GLU A 51 -15.69 22.70 -35.09
N GLY A 52 -16.04 23.52 -34.09
CA GLY A 52 -16.41 24.91 -34.33
C GLY A 52 -15.28 25.72 -34.97
N SER A 53 -14.03 25.45 -34.59
CA SER A 53 -12.86 26.12 -35.14
C SER A 53 -12.58 25.71 -36.59
N LEU A 54 -12.74 24.43 -36.91
CA LEU A 54 -12.66 23.90 -38.27
C LEU A 54 -13.75 24.52 -39.17
N ALA A 55 -14.98 24.62 -38.67
CA ALA A 55 -16.08 25.22 -39.42
C ALA A 55 -15.80 26.69 -39.79
N ILE A 56 -15.16 27.46 -38.89
CA ILE A 56 -14.76 28.84 -39.17
C ILE A 56 -13.68 28.88 -40.26
N ALA A 57 -12.65 28.03 -40.16
CA ALA A 57 -11.57 27.97 -41.16
C ALA A 57 -12.11 27.58 -42.55
N GLU A 58 -13.01 26.59 -42.62
CA GLU A 58 -13.64 26.17 -43.87
C GLU A 58 -14.56 27.26 -44.47
N ALA A 59 -15.25 28.03 -43.62
CA ALA A 59 -16.06 29.16 -44.08
C ALA A 59 -15.20 30.29 -44.66
N ARG A 60 -14.08 30.62 -44.02
CA ARG A 60 -13.15 31.65 -44.49
C ARG A 60 -12.41 31.25 -45.76
N GLN A 61 -12.00 29.98 -45.88
CA GLN A 61 -11.41 29.46 -47.12
C GLN A 61 -12.39 29.56 -48.29
N ARG A 62 -13.67 29.19 -48.09
CA ARG A 62 -14.72 29.32 -49.13
C ARG A 62 -15.00 30.77 -49.51
N ALA A 63 -14.84 31.70 -48.59
CA ALA A 63 -14.94 33.14 -48.85
C ALA A 63 -13.67 33.73 -49.53
N GLY A 64 -12.65 32.91 -49.81
CA GLY A 64 -11.38 33.34 -50.40
C GLY A 64 -10.46 34.10 -49.44
N GLY A 65 -10.75 34.09 -48.14
CA GLY A 65 -10.04 34.87 -47.13
C GLY A 65 -8.81 34.18 -46.52
N ASP A 66 -8.77 32.84 -46.50
CA ASP A 66 -7.75 32.05 -45.79
C ASP A 66 -7.12 30.94 -46.65
N SER A 67 -5.93 30.50 -46.24
CA SER A 67 -5.14 29.44 -46.89
C SER A 67 -5.69 28.04 -46.57
N GLU A 68 -5.54 27.08 -47.50
CA GLU A 68 -5.75 25.64 -47.27
C GLU A 68 -4.97 25.11 -46.04
N LEU A 69 -3.88 25.79 -45.69
CA LEU A 69 -3.09 25.53 -44.50
C LEU A 69 -3.91 25.60 -43.20
N ASP A 70 -4.83 26.56 -43.07
CA ASP A 70 -5.60 26.74 -41.83
C ASP A 70 -6.58 25.59 -41.63
N VAL A 71 -7.25 25.17 -42.71
CA VAL A 71 -8.18 24.03 -42.70
C VAL A 71 -7.45 22.72 -42.40
N THR A 72 -6.26 22.52 -42.99
CA THR A 72 -5.47 21.31 -42.74
C THR A 72 -4.89 21.28 -41.32
N GLN A 73 -4.49 22.42 -40.76
CA GLN A 73 -4.12 22.53 -39.33
C GLN A 73 -5.30 22.25 -38.41
N ALA A 74 -6.47 22.80 -38.69
CA ALA A 74 -7.69 22.56 -37.91
C ALA A 74 -8.08 21.08 -37.91
N LYS A 75 -8.06 20.43 -39.08
CA LYS A 75 -8.31 18.98 -39.23
C LYS A 75 -7.29 18.15 -38.45
N THR A 76 -6.03 18.55 -38.46
CA THR A 76 -4.96 17.88 -37.70
C THR A 76 -5.22 17.98 -36.20
N ASN A 77 -5.54 19.17 -35.69
CA ASN A 77 -5.85 19.38 -34.28
C ASN A 77 -7.04 18.53 -33.81
N LEU A 78 -8.14 18.59 -34.59
CA LEU A 78 -9.35 17.82 -34.32
C LEU A 78 -9.08 16.31 -34.31
N SER A 79 -8.31 15.81 -35.28
CA SER A 79 -7.98 14.39 -35.36
C SER A 79 -7.09 13.94 -34.19
N ASN A 80 -6.14 14.78 -33.77
CA ASN A 80 -5.28 14.50 -32.61
C ASN A 80 -6.10 14.38 -31.32
N THR A 81 -7.06 15.27 -31.10
CA THR A 81 -7.92 15.24 -29.91
C THR A 81 -8.93 14.09 -29.99
N ARG A 82 -9.57 13.86 -31.15
CA ARG A 82 -10.49 12.72 -31.35
C ARG A 82 -9.83 11.38 -31.09
N ARG A 83 -8.53 11.23 -31.42
CA ARG A 83 -7.76 10.02 -31.11
C ARG A 83 -7.67 9.74 -29.61
N LEU A 84 -7.75 10.75 -28.74
CA LEU A 84 -7.69 10.55 -27.28
C LEU A 84 -8.95 9.86 -26.73
N ILE A 85 -10.11 10.04 -27.37
CA ILE A 85 -11.38 9.44 -26.93
C ILE A 85 -11.28 7.91 -26.81
N PRO A 86 -10.95 7.14 -27.87
CA PRO A 86 -10.83 5.69 -27.77
C PRO A 86 -9.69 5.24 -26.85
N VAL A 87 -8.65 6.07 -26.69
CA VAL A 87 -7.56 5.79 -25.73
C VAL A 87 -8.07 5.87 -24.28
N PHE A 88 -8.85 6.90 -23.94
CA PHE A 88 -9.44 7.03 -22.60
C PHE A 88 -10.56 6.01 -22.36
N GLU A 89 -11.37 5.68 -23.37
CA GLU A 89 -12.39 4.63 -23.27
C GLU A 89 -11.74 3.25 -23.01
N ASN A 90 -10.63 2.93 -23.67
CA ASN A 90 -9.87 1.72 -23.39
C ASN A 90 -9.32 1.71 -21.95
N ARG A 91 -8.72 2.81 -21.50
CA ARG A 91 -8.19 2.93 -20.12
C ARG A 91 -9.30 2.83 -19.08
N LEU A 92 -10.48 3.41 -19.34
CA LEU A 92 -11.65 3.25 -18.49
C LEU A 92 -12.07 1.80 -18.37
N ARG A 93 -12.05 1.05 -19.48
CA ARG A 93 -12.37 -0.39 -19.45
C ARG A 93 -11.35 -1.18 -18.62
N ILE A 94 -10.07 -0.84 -18.71
CA ILE A 94 -9.03 -1.48 -17.89
C ILE A 94 -9.24 -1.18 -16.41
N ALA A 95 -9.50 0.08 -16.04
CA ALA A 95 -9.77 0.48 -14.66
C ALA A 95 -11.04 -0.18 -14.10
N ASN A 96 -12.10 -0.28 -14.91
CA ASN A 96 -13.32 -1.01 -14.59
C ASN A 96 -13.04 -2.49 -14.28
N ASN A 97 -12.25 -3.16 -15.12
CA ASN A 97 -11.90 -4.56 -14.91
C ASN A 97 -11.07 -4.75 -13.64
N ALA A 98 -10.17 -3.82 -13.31
CA ALA A 98 -9.42 -3.85 -12.06
C ALA A 98 -10.35 -3.77 -10.84
N LEU A 99 -11.36 -2.89 -10.86
CA LEU A 99 -12.37 -2.79 -9.81
C LEU A 99 -13.19 -4.09 -9.67
N CYS A 100 -13.54 -4.75 -10.77
CA CYS A 100 -14.22 -6.04 -10.72
C CYS A 100 -13.37 -7.10 -10.00
N THR A 101 -12.09 -7.22 -10.37
CA THR A 101 -11.16 -8.17 -9.76
C THR A 101 -10.97 -7.90 -8.26
N LEU A 102 -10.84 -6.63 -7.86
CA LEU A 102 -10.71 -6.25 -6.44
C LEU A 102 -11.97 -6.55 -5.63
N GLN A 103 -13.14 -6.53 -6.26
CA GLN A 103 -14.42 -6.93 -5.65
C GLN A 103 -14.65 -8.45 -5.69
N GLY A 104 -13.77 -9.22 -6.32
CA GLY A 104 -13.93 -10.68 -6.47
C GLY A 104 -15.04 -11.09 -7.45
N ILE A 105 -15.43 -10.21 -8.38
CA ILE A 105 -16.44 -10.49 -9.41
C ILE A 105 -15.80 -10.60 -10.80
N PRO A 106 -16.36 -11.42 -11.72
CA PRO A 106 -15.88 -11.47 -13.09
C PRO A 106 -16.02 -10.09 -13.79
N PRO A 107 -15.20 -9.78 -14.82
CA PRO A 107 -15.27 -8.48 -15.49
C PRO A 107 -16.65 -8.22 -16.11
N VAL A 108 -17.38 -7.28 -15.51
CA VAL A 108 -18.68 -6.79 -15.98
C VAL A 108 -18.58 -5.28 -16.20
N ASP A 109 -19.51 -4.71 -16.95
CA ASP A 109 -19.55 -3.26 -17.12
C ASP A 109 -20.14 -2.60 -15.87
N LEU A 110 -19.33 -1.87 -15.11
CA LEU A 110 -19.75 -1.13 -13.92
C LEU A 110 -20.18 0.30 -14.25
N SER A 111 -20.15 0.73 -15.52
CA SER A 111 -20.44 2.12 -15.89
C SER A 111 -21.82 2.60 -15.43
N GLU A 112 -22.85 1.76 -15.50
CA GLU A 112 -24.21 2.10 -15.03
C GLU A 112 -24.27 2.22 -13.50
N GLN A 113 -23.56 1.37 -12.77
CA GLN A 113 -23.53 1.39 -11.31
C GLN A 113 -22.70 2.55 -10.76
N LEU A 114 -21.58 2.86 -11.40
CA LEU A 114 -20.69 3.95 -11.00
C LEU A 114 -21.22 5.31 -11.48
N GLY A 115 -21.95 5.34 -12.60
CA GLY A 115 -22.53 6.54 -13.19
C GLY A 115 -21.51 7.65 -13.48
N ASP A 116 -22.04 8.84 -13.74
CA ASP A 116 -21.25 10.07 -13.79
C ASP A 116 -21.00 10.59 -12.38
N GLY A 117 -19.76 10.95 -12.09
CA GLY A 117 -19.36 11.41 -10.76
C GLY A 117 -18.08 12.23 -10.80
N ALA A 118 -17.88 13.06 -9.79
CA ALA A 118 -16.66 13.84 -9.64
C ALA A 118 -15.51 12.99 -9.08
N ILE A 119 -14.28 13.46 -9.30
CA ILE A 119 -13.12 12.94 -8.59
C ILE A 119 -13.32 13.20 -7.08
N PRO A 120 -13.11 12.20 -6.19
CA PRO A 120 -13.30 12.38 -4.75
C PRO A 120 -12.47 13.55 -4.20
N VAL A 121 -13.12 14.41 -3.41
CA VAL A 121 -12.45 15.56 -2.78
C VAL A 121 -11.88 15.13 -1.43
N SER A 122 -10.61 15.46 -1.20
CA SER A 122 -9.95 15.20 0.08
C SER A 122 -10.10 16.39 1.05
N PRO A 123 -10.12 16.15 2.37
CA PRO A 123 -10.03 17.22 3.36
C PRO A 123 -8.74 18.03 3.20
N LYS A 124 -8.79 19.35 3.44
CA LYS A 124 -7.64 20.25 3.34
C LYS A 124 -6.55 19.98 4.39
N THR A 125 -6.93 19.38 5.51
CA THR A 125 -6.04 19.05 6.62
C THR A 125 -6.31 17.63 7.09
N VAL A 126 -5.25 16.83 7.17
CA VAL A 126 -5.29 15.49 7.75
C VAL A 126 -4.49 15.56 9.05
N ALA A 127 -5.17 15.39 10.18
CA ALA A 127 -4.49 15.32 11.48
C ALA A 127 -3.85 13.94 11.61
N VAL A 128 -2.59 13.84 11.19
CA VAL A 128 -1.78 12.64 11.37
C VAL A 128 -1.00 12.80 12.67
N GLY A 129 -1.16 11.88 13.62
CA GLY A 129 -0.37 11.87 14.86
C GLY A 129 1.13 11.66 14.60
N ILE A 130 1.95 11.64 15.66
CA ILE A 130 3.40 11.46 15.56
C ILE A 130 3.73 10.14 14.82
N PRO A 131 4.51 10.16 13.71
CA PRO A 131 4.76 8.99 12.86
C PRO A 131 5.27 7.75 13.60
N ALA A 132 6.13 7.92 14.62
CA ALA A 132 6.73 6.81 15.35
C ALA A 132 5.71 5.90 16.06
N ASN A 133 4.63 6.46 16.61
CA ASN A 133 3.57 5.67 17.24
C ASN A 133 2.63 5.02 16.22
N LEU A 134 2.56 5.57 15.00
CA LEU A 134 1.74 5.03 13.91
C LEU A 134 2.43 3.88 13.19
N LEU A 135 3.77 3.88 13.10
CA LEU A 135 4.55 2.75 12.57
C LEU A 135 4.33 1.46 13.37
N ARG A 136 4.15 1.57 14.70
CA ARG A 136 3.85 0.43 15.58
C ARG A 136 2.46 -0.19 15.36
N ARG A 137 1.58 0.50 14.63
CA ARG A 137 0.23 0.01 14.30
C ARG A 137 0.16 -0.66 12.93
N ARG A 138 1.25 -0.64 12.16
CA ARG A 138 1.25 -1.26 10.84
C ARG A 138 1.36 -2.78 10.96
N PRO A 139 0.46 -3.54 10.32
CA PRO A 139 0.49 -4.99 10.36
C PRO A 139 1.76 -5.61 9.76
N ASP A 140 2.37 -5.01 8.74
CA ASP A 140 3.61 -5.50 8.12
C ASP A 140 4.81 -5.46 9.08
N VAL A 141 4.93 -4.38 9.86
CA VAL A 141 5.95 -4.22 10.90
C VAL A 141 5.72 -5.21 12.05
N LEU A 142 4.47 -5.37 12.48
CA LEU A 142 4.10 -6.33 13.52
C LEU A 142 4.38 -7.76 13.06
N ARG A 143 4.03 -8.12 11.83
CA ARG A 143 4.35 -9.42 11.21
C ARG A 143 5.85 -9.71 11.26
N ALA A 144 6.67 -8.74 10.84
CA ALA A 144 8.12 -8.90 10.86
C ALA A 144 8.66 -9.09 12.29
N GLU A 145 8.14 -8.35 13.28
CA GLU A 145 8.47 -8.55 14.69
C GLU A 145 8.11 -9.97 15.16
N ARG A 146 6.90 -10.46 14.85
CA ARG A 146 6.46 -11.81 15.22
C ARG A 146 7.35 -12.90 14.59
N LEU A 147 7.81 -12.71 13.36
CA LEU A 147 8.74 -13.63 12.71
C LEU A 147 10.13 -13.65 13.39
N VAL A 148 10.63 -12.50 13.86
CA VAL A 148 11.85 -12.43 14.67
C VAL A 148 11.68 -13.21 15.98
N ALA A 149 10.56 -13.03 16.67
CA ALA A 149 10.24 -13.78 17.89
C ALA A 149 10.15 -15.29 17.63
N ALA A 150 9.48 -15.70 16.55
CA ALA A 150 9.40 -17.10 16.15
C ALA A 150 10.77 -17.72 15.90
N GLN A 151 11.67 -16.98 15.25
CA GLN A 151 13.02 -17.44 14.96
C GLN A 151 13.91 -17.48 16.21
N SER A 152 13.72 -16.55 17.16
CA SER A 152 14.37 -16.59 18.48
C SER A 152 14.03 -17.88 19.23
N ALA A 153 12.74 -18.25 19.28
CA ALA A 153 12.31 -19.49 19.91
C ALA A 153 12.91 -20.76 19.24
N ARG A 154 13.17 -20.73 17.92
CA ARG A 154 13.83 -21.83 17.21
C ARG A 154 15.30 -22.00 17.58
N ILE A 155 15.99 -20.93 17.98
CA ILE A 155 17.33 -21.06 18.58
C ILE A 155 17.23 -21.88 19.86
N GLY A 156 16.25 -21.59 20.72
CA GLY A 156 16.00 -22.36 21.94
C GLY A 156 15.69 -23.83 21.66
N VAL A 157 14.91 -24.13 20.61
CA VAL A 157 14.65 -25.51 20.16
C VAL A 157 15.93 -26.21 19.70
N ALA A 158 16.75 -25.56 18.88
CA ALA A 158 18.03 -26.12 18.44
C ALA A 158 19.04 -26.25 19.60
N ALA A 159 18.98 -25.36 20.58
CA ALA A 159 19.82 -25.43 21.78
C ALA A 159 19.36 -26.55 22.72
N ALA A 160 18.08 -26.92 22.72
CA ALA A 160 17.57 -28.03 23.52
C ALA A 160 18.19 -29.38 23.13
N ASP A 161 18.63 -29.54 21.88
CA ASP A 161 19.31 -30.76 21.40
C ASP A 161 20.64 -31.04 22.12
N TRP A 162 21.22 -30.04 22.82
CA TRP A 162 22.39 -30.26 23.69
C TRP A 162 22.08 -31.14 24.90
N PHE A 163 20.82 -31.19 25.32
CA PHE A 163 20.37 -31.90 26.49
C PHE A 163 19.78 -33.28 26.11
N PRO A 164 19.76 -34.24 27.05
CA PRO A 164 19.16 -35.53 26.79
C PRO A 164 17.65 -35.41 26.54
N ALA A 165 17.17 -36.02 25.46
CA ALA A 165 15.74 -36.13 25.16
C ALA A 165 15.15 -37.33 25.90
N VAL A 166 14.10 -37.09 26.69
CA VAL A 166 13.34 -38.12 27.41
C VAL A 166 12.01 -38.33 26.68
N THR A 167 11.81 -39.52 26.13
CA THR A 167 10.55 -39.93 25.49
C THR A 167 9.91 -41.02 26.32
N ILE A 168 8.63 -40.90 26.65
CA ILE A 168 7.88 -41.94 27.34
C ILE A 168 6.83 -42.47 26.38
N ALA A 169 7.06 -43.68 25.87
CA ALA A 169 6.09 -44.39 25.05
C ALA A 169 5.27 -45.33 25.94
N GLY A 170 4.00 -45.52 25.60
CA GLY A 170 3.18 -46.52 26.26
C GLY A 170 2.00 -46.89 25.40
N SER A 171 1.47 -48.10 25.62
CA SER A 171 0.27 -48.58 24.97
C SER A 171 -0.58 -49.34 25.97
N LEU A 172 -1.89 -49.23 25.79
CA LEU A 172 -2.91 -49.96 26.53
C LEU A 172 -3.83 -50.60 25.48
N GLY A 173 -4.15 -51.87 25.64
CA GLY A 173 -5.00 -52.56 24.69
C GLY A 173 -5.39 -53.95 25.16
N TYR A 174 -6.02 -54.68 24.24
CA TYR A 174 -6.32 -56.09 24.46
C TYR A 174 -5.50 -56.93 23.51
N ALA A 175 -4.78 -57.92 24.02
CA ALA A 175 -4.03 -58.89 23.22
C ALA A 175 -4.39 -60.29 23.69
N GLY A 176 -4.83 -61.14 22.76
CA GLY A 176 -5.19 -62.51 23.04
C GLY A 176 -5.18 -63.35 21.77
N ASN A 177 -4.88 -64.65 21.91
CA ASN A 177 -4.84 -65.58 20.78
C ASN A 177 -6.24 -66.06 20.35
N ASP A 178 -7.24 -65.88 21.22
CA ASP A 178 -8.63 -66.29 20.98
C ASP A 178 -9.53 -65.04 20.88
N LEU A 179 -10.27 -64.91 19.77
CA LEU A 179 -11.19 -63.79 19.54
C LEU A 179 -12.29 -63.70 20.61
N ASP A 180 -12.78 -64.86 21.06
CA ASP A 180 -13.87 -64.99 22.05
C ASP A 180 -13.46 -64.55 23.48
N ARG A 181 -12.16 -64.41 23.73
CA ARG A 181 -11.60 -63.96 25.02
C ARG A 181 -10.95 -62.59 24.93
N LEU A 182 -10.97 -61.95 23.77
CA LEU A 182 -10.25 -60.70 23.51
C LEU A 182 -10.74 -59.53 24.39
N PHE A 183 -12.00 -59.51 24.80
CA PHE A 183 -12.56 -58.47 25.68
C PHE A 183 -12.69 -58.89 27.14
N THR A 184 -11.97 -59.93 27.56
CA THR A 184 -11.96 -60.39 28.97
C THR A 184 -10.80 -59.75 29.75
N GLN A 185 -10.93 -59.67 31.08
CA GLN A 185 -9.88 -59.07 31.93
C GLN A 185 -8.47 -59.65 31.71
N PRO A 186 -8.27 -60.96 31.49
CA PRO A 186 -6.95 -61.52 31.20
C PRO A 186 -6.33 -61.06 29.87
N ALA A 187 -7.14 -60.56 28.92
CA ALA A 187 -6.65 -60.07 27.64
C ALA A 187 -6.22 -58.60 27.68
N PHE A 188 -6.53 -57.86 28.75
CA PHE A 188 -6.07 -56.48 28.92
C PHE A 188 -4.57 -56.46 29.19
N THR A 189 -3.82 -55.74 28.36
CA THR A 189 -2.37 -55.62 28.44
C THR A 189 -1.94 -54.18 28.19
N GLY A 190 -0.79 -53.82 28.73
CA GLY A 190 -0.20 -52.53 28.49
C GLY A 190 1.28 -52.51 28.83
N PHE A 191 2.00 -51.57 28.24
CA PHE A 191 3.40 -51.35 28.55
C PHE A 191 3.70 -49.86 28.61
N ILE A 192 4.70 -49.50 29.40
CA ILE A 192 5.29 -48.17 29.44
C ILE A 192 6.79 -48.37 29.23
N GLN A 193 7.36 -47.65 28.28
CA GLN A 193 8.75 -47.74 27.86
C GLN A 193 9.33 -46.32 27.81
N PRO A 194 10.00 -45.86 28.88
CA PRO A 194 10.81 -44.65 28.82
C PRO A 194 12.08 -44.90 27.99
N GLN A 195 12.45 -43.94 27.17
CA GLN A 195 13.65 -43.94 26.35
C GLN A 195 14.40 -42.62 26.57
N LEU A 196 15.69 -42.73 26.85
CA LEU A 196 16.61 -41.60 26.94
C LEU A 196 17.51 -41.60 25.70
N ASN A 197 17.54 -40.49 24.97
CA ASN A 197 18.44 -40.30 23.84
C ASN A 197 19.35 -39.11 24.09
N TRP A 198 20.66 -39.33 24.11
CA TRP A 198 21.64 -38.25 24.28
C TRP A 198 22.79 -38.40 23.26
N PRO A 199 22.86 -37.52 22.24
CA PRO A 199 23.90 -37.60 21.21
C PRO A 199 25.24 -37.01 21.69
N VAL A 200 25.98 -37.79 22.49
CA VAL A 200 27.30 -37.40 23.02
C VAL A 200 28.32 -37.16 21.89
N LEU A 201 28.34 -38.04 20.88
CA LEU A 201 29.20 -37.92 19.70
C LEU A 201 28.39 -37.38 18.52
N ASN A 202 28.36 -36.05 18.38
CA ASN A 202 27.62 -35.38 17.30
C ASN A 202 28.53 -34.62 16.30
N TYR A 203 29.85 -34.67 16.46
CA TYR A 203 30.85 -34.04 15.56
C TYR A 203 30.55 -32.57 15.21
N GLY A 204 29.98 -31.80 16.16
CA GLY A 204 29.64 -30.40 15.95
C GLY A 204 28.33 -30.15 15.19
N ARG A 205 27.56 -31.19 14.83
CA ARG A 205 26.27 -31.07 14.15
C ARG A 205 25.28 -30.17 14.90
N ILE A 206 25.21 -30.32 16.22
CA ILE A 206 24.28 -29.54 17.06
C ILE A 206 24.74 -28.08 17.14
N LEU A 207 26.03 -27.85 17.39
CA LEU A 207 26.61 -26.51 17.40
C LEU A 207 26.36 -25.77 16.07
N ASN A 208 26.60 -26.44 14.95
CA ASN A 208 26.38 -25.86 13.64
C ASN A 208 24.89 -25.62 13.36
N ASN A 209 23.98 -26.47 13.84
CA ASN A 209 22.54 -26.22 13.74
C ASN A 209 22.13 -24.97 14.52
N VAL A 210 22.63 -24.79 15.75
CA VAL A 210 22.39 -23.56 16.53
C VAL A 210 22.93 -22.33 15.81
N ARG A 211 24.14 -22.40 15.24
CA ARG A 211 24.72 -21.30 14.43
C ARG A 211 23.86 -20.95 13.21
N VAL A 212 23.26 -21.95 12.56
CA VAL A 212 22.32 -21.72 11.44
C VAL A 212 21.06 -21.01 11.95
N GLN A 213 20.48 -21.43 13.08
CA GLN A 213 19.30 -20.77 13.63
C GLN A 213 19.59 -19.33 14.09
N ASP A 214 20.78 -19.07 14.63
CA ASP A 214 21.25 -17.73 15.00
C ASP A 214 21.44 -16.83 13.76
N ALA A 215 22.07 -17.33 12.70
CA ALA A 215 22.20 -16.60 11.44
C ALA A 215 20.82 -16.25 10.84
N LEU A 216 19.86 -17.18 10.88
CA LEU A 216 18.49 -16.93 10.45
C LEU A 216 17.77 -15.90 11.33
N PHE A 217 18.04 -15.87 12.64
CA PHE A 217 17.53 -14.84 13.54
C PHE A 217 18.08 -13.46 13.21
N GLN A 218 19.39 -13.35 12.97
CA GLN A 218 20.03 -12.10 12.54
C GLN A 218 19.44 -11.63 11.20
N GLN A 219 19.23 -12.54 10.25
CA GLN A 219 18.54 -12.22 8.99
C GLN A 219 17.12 -11.69 9.22
N ALA A 220 16.34 -12.32 10.09
CA ALA A 220 15.00 -11.87 10.43
C ALA A 220 15.02 -10.48 11.09
N ALA A 221 15.99 -10.22 11.99
CA ALA A 221 16.13 -8.93 12.67
C ALA A 221 16.48 -7.81 11.69
N VAL A 222 17.39 -8.06 10.74
CA VAL A 222 17.70 -7.11 9.66
C VAL A 222 16.49 -6.88 8.76
N THR A 223 15.71 -7.93 8.46
CA THR A 223 14.47 -7.81 7.69
C THR A 223 13.47 -6.90 8.39
N TYR A 224 13.27 -7.08 9.71
CA TYR A 224 12.43 -6.20 10.52
C TYR A 224 12.91 -4.74 10.49
N GLN A 225 14.22 -4.49 10.66
CA GLN A 225 14.78 -3.15 10.58
C GLN A 225 14.51 -2.51 9.22
N GLN A 226 14.69 -3.25 8.13
CA GLN A 226 14.39 -2.78 6.78
C GLN A 226 12.90 -2.45 6.61
N THR A 227 12.00 -3.30 7.11
CA THR A 227 10.54 -3.04 7.07
C THR A 227 10.19 -1.74 7.79
N VAL A 228 10.78 -1.47 8.95
CA VAL A 228 10.55 -0.21 9.68
C VAL A 228 11.05 1.01 8.88
N LEU A 229 12.24 0.92 8.27
CA LEU A 229 12.80 2.00 7.45
C LEU A 229 11.96 2.26 6.19
N SER A 230 11.52 1.20 5.52
CA SER A 230 10.62 1.29 4.36
C SER A 230 9.27 1.91 4.75
N ALA A 231 8.67 1.47 5.85
CA ALA A 231 7.42 2.03 6.34
C ALA A 231 7.52 3.52 6.67
N ASN A 232 8.62 3.96 7.28
CA ASN A 232 8.87 5.37 7.54
C ASN A 232 9.02 6.18 6.23
N THR A 233 9.76 5.62 5.26
CA THR A 233 9.95 6.23 3.94
C THR A 233 8.64 6.39 3.19
N GLU A 234 7.78 5.38 3.22
CA GLU A 234 6.44 5.44 2.62
C GLU A 234 5.57 6.54 3.24
N ALA A 235 5.58 6.67 4.56
CA ALA A 235 4.82 7.70 5.27
C ALA A 235 5.30 9.11 4.91
N GLU A 236 6.61 9.36 4.97
CA GLU A 236 7.19 10.66 4.59
C GLU A 236 6.91 11.02 3.13
N ASN A 237 7.08 10.05 2.21
CA ASN A 237 6.77 10.25 0.80
C ASN A 237 5.29 10.57 0.57
N ALA A 238 4.38 9.86 1.24
CA ALA A 238 2.94 10.10 1.11
C ALA A 238 2.53 11.48 1.65
N ILE A 239 3.11 11.92 2.78
CA ILE A 239 2.88 13.27 3.34
C ILE A 239 3.36 14.33 2.34
N ASN A 240 4.59 14.20 1.86
CA ASN A 240 5.16 15.17 0.93
C ASN A 240 4.37 15.21 -0.38
N SER A 241 4.00 14.05 -0.94
CA SER A 241 3.17 13.97 -2.14
C SER A 241 1.81 14.63 -1.93
N PHE A 242 1.15 14.41 -0.80
CA PHE A 242 -0.14 15.03 -0.49
C PHE A 242 -0.04 16.56 -0.41
N LEU A 243 0.98 17.09 0.27
CA LEU A 243 1.20 18.54 0.37
C LEU A 243 1.52 19.16 -1.00
N LYS A 244 2.44 18.55 -1.75
CA LYS A 244 2.85 19.07 -3.07
C LYS A 244 1.79 18.91 -4.15
N SER A 245 0.93 17.91 -4.05
CA SER A 245 -0.21 17.75 -4.97
C SER A 245 -1.25 18.85 -4.79
N GLN A 246 -1.44 19.35 -3.56
CA GLN A 246 -2.31 20.50 -3.32
C GLN A 246 -1.74 21.80 -3.91
N GLU A 247 -0.44 22.05 -3.75
CA GLU A 247 0.23 23.20 -4.40
C GLU A 247 0.11 23.11 -5.93
N ALA A 248 0.37 21.94 -6.51
CA ALA A 248 0.27 21.70 -7.94
C ALA A 248 -1.16 21.87 -8.49
N LEU A 249 -2.20 21.49 -7.73
CA LEU A 249 -3.59 21.66 -8.16
C LEU A 249 -3.93 23.15 -8.36
N VAL A 250 -3.50 24.01 -7.45
CA VAL A 250 -3.77 25.47 -7.54
C VAL A 250 -3.21 26.05 -8.84
N GLU A 251 -1.96 25.69 -9.17
CA GLU A 251 -1.32 26.14 -10.41
C GLU A 251 -1.97 25.52 -11.65
N ALA A 252 -2.37 24.25 -11.60
CA ALA A 252 -3.07 23.60 -12.71
C ALA A 252 -4.45 24.22 -12.99
N GLU A 253 -5.19 24.62 -11.95
CA GLU A 253 -6.46 25.33 -12.09
C GLU A 253 -6.27 26.71 -12.73
N ALA A 254 -5.26 27.47 -12.27
CA ALA A 254 -4.91 28.76 -12.83
C ALA A 254 -4.49 28.65 -14.32
N ALA A 255 -3.67 27.65 -14.66
CA ALA A 255 -3.25 27.39 -16.03
C ALA A 255 -4.44 27.08 -16.95
N VAL A 256 -5.35 26.19 -16.55
CA VAL A 256 -6.55 25.88 -17.34
C VAL A 256 -7.45 27.09 -17.51
N ALA A 257 -7.64 27.90 -16.47
CA ALA A 257 -8.45 29.11 -16.55
C ALA A 257 -7.85 30.12 -17.57
N ALA A 258 -6.53 30.33 -17.51
CA ALA A 258 -5.83 31.22 -18.44
C ALA A 258 -5.83 30.70 -19.88
N SER A 259 -5.62 29.39 -20.08
CA SER A 259 -5.64 28.75 -21.40
C SER A 259 -7.02 28.76 -22.02
N LYS A 260 -8.09 28.51 -21.25
CA LYS A 260 -9.48 28.66 -21.71
C LYS A 260 -9.75 30.08 -22.21
N ARG A 261 -9.38 31.08 -21.42
CA ARG A 261 -9.56 32.50 -21.78
C ARG A 261 -8.75 32.87 -23.02
N SER A 262 -7.53 32.36 -23.15
CA SER A 262 -6.66 32.61 -24.31
C SER A 262 -7.25 32.03 -25.59
N VAL A 263 -7.78 30.80 -25.55
CA VAL A 263 -8.47 30.18 -26.70
C VAL A 263 -9.69 30.99 -27.12
N GLU A 264 -10.51 31.44 -26.17
CA GLU A 264 -11.69 32.28 -26.45
C GLU A 264 -11.29 33.59 -27.16
N LEU A 265 -10.30 34.30 -26.64
CA LEU A 265 -9.81 35.56 -27.21
C LEU A 265 -9.20 35.36 -28.60
N ALA A 266 -8.40 34.31 -28.78
CA ALA A 266 -7.80 33.99 -30.07
C ALA A 266 -8.84 33.61 -31.12
N LEU A 267 -9.90 32.89 -30.74
CA LEU A 267 -11.01 32.59 -31.65
C LEU A 267 -11.78 33.85 -32.06
N ILE A 268 -11.98 34.81 -31.15
CA ILE A 268 -12.61 36.11 -31.48
C ILE A 268 -11.72 36.90 -32.45
N GLN A 269 -10.42 36.99 -32.18
CA GLN A 269 -9.47 37.69 -33.06
C GLN A 269 -9.38 37.01 -34.42
N TYR A 270 -9.37 35.68 -34.46
CA TYR A 270 -9.35 34.92 -35.71
C TYR A 270 -10.64 35.17 -36.48
N LYS A 271 -11.83 35.08 -35.88
CA LYS A 271 -13.09 35.41 -36.57
C LYS A 271 -13.10 36.82 -37.19
N ASN A 272 -12.42 37.77 -36.57
CA ASN A 272 -12.32 39.15 -37.03
C ASN A 272 -11.15 39.41 -38.01
N GLY A 273 -10.37 38.39 -38.36
CA GLY A 273 -9.20 38.53 -39.24
C GLY A 273 -8.00 39.25 -38.62
N ALA A 274 -7.97 39.38 -37.28
CA ALA A 274 -6.91 40.08 -36.55
C ALA A 274 -5.73 39.18 -36.15
N THR A 275 -5.83 37.87 -36.37
CA THR A 275 -4.76 36.89 -36.10
C THR A 275 -4.87 35.68 -37.04
N ASP A 276 -3.78 34.92 -37.16
CA ASP A 276 -3.71 33.71 -37.99
C ASP A 276 -4.19 32.47 -37.22
N PHE A 277 -4.67 31.44 -37.94
CA PHE A 277 -5.15 30.21 -37.32
C PHE A 277 -4.07 29.49 -36.49
N ASN A 278 -2.79 29.64 -36.85
CA ASN A 278 -1.68 29.04 -36.09
C ASN A 278 -1.71 29.45 -34.60
N ARG A 279 -2.10 30.69 -34.30
CA ARG A 279 -2.25 31.15 -32.91
C ARG A 279 -3.36 30.40 -32.18
N VAL A 280 -4.50 30.17 -32.84
CA VAL A 280 -5.62 29.38 -32.32
C VAL A 280 -5.20 27.93 -32.10
N PHE A 281 -4.54 27.32 -33.09
CA PHE A 281 -4.01 25.96 -33.02
C PHE A 281 -3.11 25.75 -31.80
N ASN A 282 -2.11 26.63 -31.60
CA ASN A 282 -1.18 26.51 -30.47
C ASN A 282 -1.88 26.63 -29.12
N LEU A 283 -2.85 27.55 -28.99
CA LEU A 283 -3.59 27.74 -27.74
C LEU A 283 -4.56 26.60 -27.44
N GLN A 284 -5.18 26.01 -28.47
CA GLN A 284 -6.02 24.82 -28.30
C GLN A 284 -5.20 23.60 -27.89
N LEU A 285 -4.00 23.42 -28.46
CA LEU A 285 -3.09 22.35 -28.06
C LEU A 285 -2.68 22.50 -26.58
N ALA A 286 -2.32 23.71 -26.16
CA ALA A 286 -2.01 24.01 -24.76
C ALA A 286 -3.20 23.74 -23.84
N LEU A 287 -4.42 24.16 -24.22
CA LEU A 287 -5.62 23.92 -23.43
C LEU A 287 -5.90 22.43 -23.21
N VAL A 288 -5.75 21.59 -24.24
CA VAL A 288 -5.92 20.13 -24.11
C VAL A 288 -4.90 19.55 -23.13
N GLN A 289 -3.65 19.99 -23.20
CA GLN A 289 -2.58 19.54 -22.29
C GLN A 289 -2.84 19.98 -20.85
N ASP A 290 -3.19 21.25 -20.64
CA ASP A 290 -3.47 21.80 -19.31
C ASP A 290 -4.67 21.12 -18.65
N GLN A 291 -5.74 20.86 -19.40
CA GLN A 291 -6.91 20.14 -18.88
C GLN A 291 -6.58 18.69 -18.50
N ASN A 292 -5.74 18.01 -19.28
CA ASN A 292 -5.26 16.68 -18.92
C ASN A 292 -4.42 16.71 -17.64
N THR A 293 -3.53 17.70 -17.50
CA THR A 293 -2.74 17.91 -16.26
C THR A 293 -3.65 18.19 -15.07
N LEU A 294 -4.65 19.06 -15.21
CA LEU A 294 -5.62 19.35 -14.15
C LEU A 294 -6.36 18.09 -13.69
N ALA A 295 -6.86 17.27 -14.61
CA ALA A 295 -7.55 16.03 -14.25
C ALA A 295 -6.62 15.08 -13.47
N THR A 296 -5.34 14.98 -13.86
CA THR A 296 -4.33 14.19 -13.14
C THR A 296 -4.06 14.78 -11.75
N SER A 297 -3.79 16.08 -11.64
CA SER A 297 -3.54 16.76 -10.36
C SER A 297 -4.71 16.64 -9.38
N GLN A 298 -5.95 16.67 -9.89
CA GLN A 298 -7.15 16.42 -9.09
C GLN A 298 -7.19 15.00 -8.52
N GLY A 299 -6.68 14.00 -9.26
CA GLY A 299 -6.57 12.61 -8.82
C GLY A 299 -5.40 12.32 -7.87
N GLU A 300 -4.31 13.08 -7.99
CA GLU A 300 -3.10 12.88 -7.17
C GLU A 300 -3.33 13.21 -5.69
N ILE A 301 -4.21 14.17 -5.38
CA ILE A 301 -4.54 14.51 -3.99
C ILE A 301 -5.19 13.33 -3.25
N PRO A 302 -6.35 12.79 -3.70
CA PRO A 302 -6.95 11.63 -3.04
C PRO A 302 -6.07 10.38 -3.13
N SER A 303 -5.31 10.18 -4.22
CA SER A 303 -4.36 9.06 -4.32
C SER A 303 -3.24 9.14 -3.28
N SER A 304 -2.66 10.33 -3.09
CA SER A 304 -1.65 10.58 -2.04
C SER A 304 -2.24 10.42 -0.65
N LEU A 305 -3.50 10.82 -0.44
CA LEU A 305 -4.19 10.59 0.82
C LEU A 305 -4.42 9.10 1.10
N ILE A 306 -4.82 8.32 0.09
CA ILE A 306 -4.96 6.87 0.20
C ILE A 306 -3.61 6.23 0.52
N ALA A 307 -2.54 6.66 -0.15
CA ALA A 307 -1.18 6.19 0.13
C ALA A 307 -0.75 6.53 1.56
N LEU A 308 -1.13 7.71 2.08
CA LEU A 308 -0.89 8.11 3.46
C LEU A 308 -1.64 7.19 4.44
N TYR A 309 -2.93 6.94 4.23
CA TYR A 309 -3.69 6.01 5.08
C TYR A 309 -3.12 4.59 5.06
N LYS A 310 -2.69 4.11 3.88
CA LYS A 310 -1.99 2.82 3.74
C LYS A 310 -0.69 2.81 4.52
N ALA A 311 0.14 3.84 4.37
CA ALA A 311 1.43 3.95 5.03
C ALA A 311 1.33 4.02 6.56
N LEU A 312 0.19 4.47 7.09
CA LEU A 312 -0.08 4.54 8.53
C LEU A 312 -0.75 3.26 9.07
N GLY A 313 -1.04 2.27 8.23
CA GLY A 313 -1.72 1.04 8.63
C GLY A 313 -3.16 1.28 9.08
N GLY A 314 -3.87 2.23 8.48
CA GLY A 314 -5.28 2.50 8.80
C GLY A 314 -6.23 1.51 8.11
N GLY A 315 -7.33 1.14 8.78
CA GLY A 315 -8.49 0.49 8.15
C GLY A 315 -8.61 -1.02 8.39
N TRP A 316 -7.58 -1.71 8.87
CA TRP A 316 -7.68 -3.15 9.19
C TRP A 316 -8.58 -3.43 10.40
N GLN A 317 -8.78 -2.46 11.30
CA GLN A 317 -9.66 -2.61 12.46
C GLN A 317 -11.13 -2.85 12.09
N ILE A 318 -11.51 -2.64 10.82
CA ILE A 318 -12.87 -2.89 10.33
C ILE A 318 -13.31 -4.34 10.54
N ARG A 319 -12.36 -5.30 10.58
CA ARG A 319 -12.65 -6.71 10.88
C ARG A 319 -13.08 -6.95 12.33
N LEU A 320 -12.68 -6.07 13.26
CA LEU A 320 -12.94 -6.19 14.70
C LEU A 320 -14.35 -5.68 15.07
N GLY A 321 -15.18 -5.32 14.08
CA GLY A 321 -16.55 -4.83 14.31
C GLY A 321 -16.65 -3.37 14.76
N ASN A 322 -15.52 -2.71 15.03
CA ASN A 322 -15.49 -1.26 15.24
C ASN A 322 -15.56 -0.56 13.89
N GLN A 323 -16.74 -0.03 13.57
CA GLN A 323 -16.91 0.99 12.54
C GLN A 323 -15.84 2.08 12.77
N VAL A 324 -15.11 2.43 11.71
CA VAL A 324 -14.20 3.57 11.71
C VAL A 324 -15.03 4.82 12.00
N SER A 325 -15.14 5.20 13.27
CA SER A 325 -15.69 6.48 13.66
C SER A 325 -14.76 7.52 13.05
N GLY A 326 -15.26 8.24 12.05
CA GLY A 326 -14.58 9.37 11.44
C GLY A 326 -14.31 10.42 12.50
N GLY A 327 -13.11 10.39 13.04
CA GLY A 327 -12.67 11.24 14.12
C GLY A 327 -11.49 10.56 14.75
N VAL A 328 -10.28 11.04 14.43
CA VAL A 328 -9.11 10.80 15.27
C VAL A 328 -9.50 11.34 16.64
N VAL A 329 -9.96 10.47 17.53
CA VAL A 329 -10.08 10.81 18.94
C VAL A 329 -8.64 11.04 19.36
N SER A 330 -8.28 12.31 19.50
CA SER A 330 -7.17 12.72 20.33
C SER A 330 -7.47 12.16 21.71
N GLU A 331 -6.97 10.96 21.98
CA GLU A 331 -6.81 10.50 23.34
C GLU A 331 -5.78 11.45 23.94
N GLU A 332 -6.31 12.49 24.60
CA GLU A 332 -5.56 13.37 25.47
C GLU A 332 -4.97 12.47 26.54
N VAL A 333 -3.71 12.05 26.33
CA VAL A 333 -2.93 11.35 27.34
C VAL A 333 -2.89 12.32 28.51
N ALA A 334 -3.64 11.98 29.56
CA ALA A 334 -3.56 12.67 30.83
C ALA A 334 -2.09 12.72 31.24
N THR A 335 -1.50 13.90 31.17
CA THR A 335 -0.22 14.16 31.82
C THR A 335 -0.42 13.85 33.30
N PRO A 336 0.37 12.95 33.90
CA PRO A 336 0.32 12.81 35.35
C PRO A 336 0.70 14.16 35.96
N LYS A 337 -0.25 14.71 36.73
CA LYS A 337 -0.04 15.90 37.55
C LYS A 337 1.17 15.62 38.45
N PRO A 338 2.15 16.53 38.57
CA PRO A 338 3.27 16.30 39.46
C PRO A 338 2.72 16.25 40.89
N GLU A 339 2.96 15.14 41.60
CA GLU A 339 2.84 15.11 43.05
C GLU A 339 3.91 16.05 43.63
N ASP A 340 3.46 16.94 44.51
CA ASP A 340 4.31 17.86 45.25
C ASP A 340 5.27 17.06 46.15
N GLY A 341 6.57 17.22 45.89
CA GLY A 341 7.62 17.04 46.90
C GLY A 341 8.31 15.67 46.93
N GLU A 342 9.29 15.50 46.05
CA GLU A 342 10.64 15.02 46.43
C GLU A 342 11.59 15.29 45.24
N GLU A 343 12.69 16.01 45.49
CA GLU A 343 13.73 16.26 44.48
C GLU A 343 14.33 14.92 44.02
N PRO A 344 14.49 14.67 42.70
CA PRO A 344 15.17 13.48 42.24
C PRO A 344 16.66 13.58 42.55
N GLU A 345 17.14 12.65 43.37
CA GLU A 345 18.57 12.41 43.61
C GLU A 345 19.28 12.19 42.28
N ALA A 346 20.34 12.98 42.04
CA ALA A 346 21.13 12.92 40.81
C ALA A 346 21.70 11.52 40.61
N ALA A 347 21.28 10.85 39.53
CA ALA A 347 21.83 9.56 39.13
C ALA A 347 23.34 9.68 38.85
N LYS A 348 24.14 8.97 39.64
CA LYS A 348 25.56 8.70 39.35
C LYS A 348 25.70 7.96 38.01
N PRO A 349 26.75 8.23 37.22
CA PRO A 349 27.03 7.46 36.03
C PRO A 349 27.64 6.11 36.44
N GLU A 350 26.88 5.03 36.34
CA GLU A 350 27.44 3.68 36.46
C GLU A 350 27.55 3.06 35.06
N ALA A 351 28.79 2.86 34.66
CA ALA A 351 29.21 2.18 33.46
C ALA A 351 29.14 0.66 33.66
N ALA A 352 28.65 -0.06 32.65
CA ALA A 352 29.21 -1.33 32.22
C ALA A 352 28.65 -1.69 30.83
N GLU A 353 29.52 -1.63 29.82
CA GLU A 353 29.30 -2.35 28.55
C GLU A 353 29.12 -3.85 28.86
N PRO A 354 28.24 -4.60 28.18
CA PRO A 354 28.20 -6.04 28.35
C PRO A 354 29.51 -6.65 27.83
N GLU A 355 30.27 -7.31 28.70
CA GLU A 355 31.46 -8.07 28.30
C GLU A 355 31.08 -9.12 27.23
N PRO A 356 31.88 -9.25 26.15
CA PRO A 356 31.69 -10.33 25.20
C PRO A 356 32.00 -11.68 25.86
N LEU A 357 31.09 -12.65 25.69
CA LEU A 357 31.30 -14.04 26.08
C LEU A 357 32.55 -14.61 25.41
N ILE A 358 33.64 -14.76 26.16
CA ILE A 358 34.85 -15.45 25.73
C ILE A 358 34.58 -16.96 25.75
N LEU A 359 34.42 -17.56 24.58
CA LEU A 359 34.43 -19.01 24.42
C LEU A 359 35.86 -19.56 24.57
N PRO A 360 36.06 -20.72 25.24
CA PRO A 360 37.39 -21.33 25.35
C PRO A 360 37.92 -21.74 23.96
N PRO A 361 39.25 -21.69 23.74
CA PRO A 361 39.83 -22.07 22.46
C PRO A 361 39.57 -23.55 22.15
N ALA A 362 39.35 -23.84 20.87
CA ALA A 362 39.21 -25.21 20.38
C ALA A 362 40.44 -26.05 20.79
N PRO A 363 40.26 -27.31 21.24
CA PRO A 363 41.39 -28.20 21.40
C PRO A 363 42.01 -28.44 20.02
N ALA A 364 43.31 -28.19 19.92
CA ALA A 364 44.11 -28.56 18.77
C ALA A 364 44.30 -30.08 18.77
N GLU A 365 43.81 -30.73 17.73
CA GLU A 365 44.39 -31.94 17.10
C GLU A 365 43.85 -32.09 15.68
#